data_AF-A0A7J0BK49-F1
#
_entry.id   AF-A0A7J0BK49-F1
#
_cell.length_a   1.000
_cell.length_b   1.000
_cell.length_c   1.000
_cell.angle_alpha   90.00
_cell.angle_beta   90.00
_cell.angle_gamma   90.00
#
_symmetry.space_group_name_H-M   'P 1'
#
loop_
_entity.id
_entity.type
_entity.pdbx_description
1 polymer ?
#
loop_
_entity_poly.entity_id
_entity_poly.type
_entity_poly.pdbx_seq_one_letter_code
_entity_poly.pdbx_strand_id
1 'polypeptide(L)'
;MRGTNKKTMWGLGLLPDDAALIDSVGNTEFTLISLPSGTVPDAEAMDKDEPCILWISKTAWDEIKTLPHTATRHLDIIPRVLLLGGEYRMEELEEALDNGFTDVIKPPLTESRIKDVLMRTSETHNLYHDIMRMTREICLERELLERKNDILSFIVSFLSRATESLEPSEILQSAQEELATLLPIAAMGAICWAPGTGRDLDASLYISANDDHPARKEWENLLLGGAEKLSGRKVRNYTSEQIHCQEEADDLMPEPGKVAILPLKTAGETFGAVALLSRSDLHLGKDQVQILKSAMKHLALALKNAMLYRQMKQHADLDGLTLVHNRRHFDNRLKEEVDRHIRYSHPLSLLILDIDHFKQINDMHGHQAGDTVLKELAALLRSTLRTTDYVARYGGEEFTIILPHTQEEPAAQLAERLRITVADYTFMHEAVRIPITISIGLSSQKESTQLPADLILEADKALYRAKAQGRNKVCMPDYCLNKCSSAAI
;
A
#
# COMPACT_ATOMS: atom_id res chain seq x y z
N MET A 1 35.12 41.79 -18.98
CA MET A 1 36.54 41.62 -19.32
C MET A 1 37.02 40.34 -18.64
N ARG A 2 37.02 39.20 -19.35
CA ARG A 2 37.64 37.97 -18.85
C ARG A 2 39.13 38.12 -19.11
N GLY A 3 39.96 38.17 -18.06
CA GLY A 3 41.39 38.00 -18.22
C GLY A 3 41.62 36.63 -18.85
N THR A 4 42.14 36.60 -20.06
CA THR A 4 42.53 35.37 -20.73
C THR A 4 43.75 34.82 -19.99
N ASN A 5 43.54 33.92 -19.01
CA ASN A 5 44.62 33.07 -18.54
C ASN A 5 45.09 32.25 -19.75
N LYS A 6 46.33 32.49 -20.18
CA LYS A 6 46.96 31.66 -21.21
C LYS A 6 47.07 30.23 -20.66
N LYS A 7 46.88 29.24 -21.53
CA LYS A 7 47.00 27.82 -21.19
C LYS A 7 48.47 27.45 -20.98
N THR A 8 48.79 26.52 -20.10
CA THR A 8 50.20 26.18 -19.82
C THR A 8 50.69 25.10 -20.79
N MET A 9 51.87 25.28 -21.36
CA MET A 9 52.63 24.21 -22.00
C MET A 9 53.82 23.88 -21.11
N TRP A 10 54.16 22.60 -21.02
CA TRP A 10 55.32 22.15 -20.26
C TRP A 10 56.40 21.70 -21.23
N GLY A 11 57.64 22.15 -21.02
CA GLY A 11 58.79 21.76 -21.81
C GLY A 11 59.80 21.00 -20.96
N LEU A 12 60.04 19.72 -21.23
CA LEU A 12 61.00 18.90 -20.51
C LEU A 12 62.30 18.76 -21.30
N GLY A 13 63.38 19.30 -20.75
CA GLY A 13 64.73 19.20 -21.31
C GLY A 13 64.88 19.81 -22.70
N LEU A 14 64.06 20.81 -23.05
CA LEU A 14 64.13 21.51 -24.33
C LEU A 14 65.42 22.34 -24.45
N LEU A 15 65.98 22.43 -25.66
CA LEU A 15 67.07 23.36 -25.93
C LEU A 15 66.56 24.81 -25.80
N PRO A 16 67.40 25.77 -25.34
CA PRO A 16 66.98 27.16 -25.16
C PRO A 16 66.37 27.80 -26.41
N ASP A 17 66.93 27.49 -27.58
CA ASP A 17 66.46 28.02 -28.87
C ASP A 17 65.09 27.44 -29.26
N ASP A 18 64.88 26.14 -29.05
CA ASP A 18 63.60 25.47 -29.32
C ASP A 18 62.51 25.94 -28.34
N ALA A 19 62.86 26.09 -27.06
CA ALA A 19 61.95 26.61 -26.04
C ALA A 19 61.51 28.05 -26.35
N ALA A 20 62.44 28.92 -26.75
CA ALA A 20 62.14 30.29 -27.16
C ALA A 20 61.25 30.32 -28.42
N LEU A 21 61.49 29.43 -29.38
CA LEU A 21 60.66 29.33 -30.58
C LEU A 21 59.24 28.84 -30.25
N ILE A 22 59.09 27.80 -29.43
CA ILE A 22 57.78 27.27 -28.98
C ILE A 22 57.00 28.33 -28.21
N ASP A 23 57.63 29.04 -27.27
CA ASP A 23 56.98 30.08 -26.49
C ASP A 23 56.58 31.27 -27.37
N SER A 24 57.44 31.70 -28.30
CA SER A 24 57.13 32.82 -29.21
C SER A 24 55.93 32.52 -30.13
N VAL A 25 55.83 31.29 -30.66
CA VAL A 25 54.71 30.85 -31.51
C VAL A 25 53.43 30.65 -30.69
N GLY A 26 53.54 30.16 -29.46
CA GLY A 26 52.42 29.93 -28.55
C GLY A 26 51.90 31.16 -27.83
N ASN A 27 52.65 32.28 -27.81
CA ASN A 27 52.46 33.46 -26.94
C ASN A 27 51.05 34.09 -26.98
N THR A 28 50.24 33.82 -28.01
CA THR A 28 48.86 34.31 -28.09
C THR A 28 47.88 33.56 -27.21
N GLU A 29 48.07 32.24 -27.01
CA GLU A 29 47.11 31.37 -26.31
C GLU A 29 47.74 30.53 -25.19
N PHE A 30 49.06 30.31 -25.26
CA PHE A 30 49.80 29.43 -24.38
C PHE A 30 50.98 30.15 -23.72
N THR A 31 51.50 29.57 -22.63
CA THR A 31 52.74 29.99 -21.95
C THR A 31 53.57 28.75 -21.66
N LEU A 32 54.84 28.74 -22.10
CA LEU A 32 55.72 27.61 -21.88
C LEU A 32 56.43 27.70 -20.52
N ILE A 33 56.28 26.66 -19.70
CA ILE A 33 57.08 26.43 -18.50
C ILE A 33 58.13 25.37 -18.83
N SER A 34 59.39 25.78 -18.93
CA SER A 34 60.50 24.86 -19.19
C SER A 34 61.08 24.31 -17.89
N LEU A 35 61.24 22.99 -17.84
CA LEU A 35 61.88 22.24 -16.77
C LEU A 35 63.13 21.52 -17.30
N PRO A 36 64.16 21.33 -16.48
CA PRO A 36 65.35 20.59 -16.86
C PRO A 36 65.05 19.10 -17.11
N SER A 37 65.94 18.44 -17.85
CA SER A 37 65.90 17.00 -18.09
C SER A 37 65.92 16.24 -16.75
N GLY A 38 65.12 15.17 -16.65
CA GLY A 38 65.03 14.33 -15.46
C GLY A 38 64.07 14.83 -14.37
N THR A 39 63.39 15.96 -14.60
CA THR A 39 62.32 16.46 -13.73
C THR A 39 60.96 16.31 -14.40
N VAL A 40 59.95 15.95 -13.61
CA VAL A 40 58.55 15.78 -14.06
C VAL A 40 57.68 16.79 -13.32
N PRO A 41 56.72 17.46 -13.99
CA PRO A 41 55.81 18.37 -13.31
C PRO A 41 54.93 17.61 -12.31
N ASP A 42 54.58 18.26 -11.21
CA ASP A 42 53.68 17.69 -10.20
C ASP A 42 52.25 17.54 -10.74
N ALA A 43 51.56 16.45 -10.38
CA ALA A 43 50.21 16.15 -10.84
C ALA A 43 49.23 17.27 -10.47
N GLU A 44 49.34 17.84 -9.26
CA GLU A 44 48.49 18.95 -8.82
C GLU A 44 48.74 20.27 -9.58
N ALA A 45 49.96 20.46 -10.10
CA ALA A 45 50.30 21.63 -10.91
C ALA A 45 49.74 21.49 -12.33
N MET A 46 49.75 20.27 -12.89
CA MET A 46 49.21 20.01 -14.23
C MET A 46 47.67 20.02 -14.27
N ASP A 47 47.00 19.57 -13.21
CA ASP A 47 45.52 19.51 -13.11
C ASP A 47 44.86 20.90 -13.06
N LYS A 48 45.60 21.93 -12.62
CA LYS A 48 45.10 23.33 -12.56
C LYS A 48 45.14 24.06 -13.90
N ASP A 49 45.91 23.55 -14.85
CA ASP A 49 46.32 24.27 -16.06
C ASP A 49 45.75 23.66 -17.36
N GLU A 50 44.65 22.91 -17.28
CA GLU A 50 44.00 22.27 -18.44
C GLU A 50 43.49 23.28 -19.49
N PRO A 51 43.77 23.08 -20.80
CA PRO A 51 44.61 22.06 -21.43
C PRO A 51 46.12 22.30 -21.30
N CYS A 52 46.88 21.25 -20.96
CA CYS A 52 48.35 21.25 -21.00
C CYS A 52 48.89 20.45 -22.19
N ILE A 53 49.94 20.97 -22.84
CA ILE A 53 50.72 20.23 -23.87
C ILE A 53 52.10 19.98 -23.30
N LEU A 54 52.58 18.73 -23.39
CA LEU A 54 53.88 18.35 -22.88
C LEU A 54 54.87 18.14 -24.03
N TRP A 55 55.78 19.08 -24.18
CA TRP A 55 56.91 19.01 -25.10
C TRP A 55 58.07 18.32 -24.42
N ILE A 56 58.61 17.25 -25.00
CA ILE A 56 59.66 16.44 -24.40
C ILE A 56 60.80 16.32 -25.40
N SER A 57 62.03 16.67 -25.02
CA SER A 57 63.19 16.35 -25.83
C SER A 57 63.53 14.86 -25.73
N LYS A 58 64.19 14.29 -26.74
CA LYS A 58 64.61 12.89 -26.72
C LYS A 58 65.42 12.53 -25.47
N THR A 59 66.35 13.39 -25.06
CA THR A 59 67.16 13.21 -23.85
C THR A 59 66.30 13.16 -22.59
N ALA A 60 65.29 14.04 -22.48
CA ALA A 60 64.36 14.04 -21.35
C ALA A 60 63.47 12.79 -21.36
N TRP A 61 63.03 12.33 -22.53
CA TRP A 61 62.22 11.11 -22.64
C TRP A 61 62.99 9.87 -22.17
N ASP A 62 64.25 9.73 -22.59
CA ASP A 62 65.08 8.59 -22.20
C ASP A 62 65.36 8.56 -20.69
N GLU A 63 65.46 9.73 -20.05
CA GLU A 63 65.58 9.84 -18.59
C GLU A 63 64.25 9.52 -17.88
N ILE A 64 63.11 10.00 -18.39
CA ILE A 64 61.78 9.72 -17.82
C ILE A 64 61.47 8.23 -17.83
N LYS A 65 61.89 7.48 -18.86
CA LYS A 65 61.74 6.02 -18.92
C LYS A 65 62.42 5.28 -17.75
N THR A 66 63.43 5.90 -17.13
CA THR A 66 64.13 5.30 -15.97
C THR A 66 63.44 5.56 -14.64
N LEU A 67 62.43 6.45 -14.61
CA LEU A 67 61.67 6.78 -13.40
C LEU A 67 60.59 5.71 -13.10
N PRO A 68 60.18 5.55 -11.82
CA PRO A 68 59.11 4.63 -11.47
C PRO A 68 57.78 5.02 -12.12
N HIS A 69 56.99 4.04 -12.58
CA HIS A 69 55.67 4.29 -13.19
C HIS A 69 54.71 5.13 -12.31
N THR A 70 54.83 5.06 -10.99
CA THR A 70 54.01 5.88 -10.07
C THR A 70 54.30 7.37 -10.17
N ALA A 71 55.50 7.75 -10.62
CA ALA A 71 55.91 9.14 -10.79
C ALA A 71 55.61 9.72 -12.18
N THR A 72 55.16 8.89 -13.13
CA THR A 72 54.95 9.29 -14.54
C THR A 72 53.54 9.04 -15.05
N ARG A 73 52.69 8.32 -14.29
CA ARG A 73 51.33 7.92 -14.69
C ARG A 73 50.43 9.07 -15.14
N HIS A 74 50.56 10.26 -14.53
CA HIS A 74 49.76 11.44 -14.89
C HIS A 74 50.16 12.04 -16.24
N LEU A 75 51.36 11.75 -16.75
CA LEU A 75 51.83 12.22 -18.06
C LEU A 75 51.17 11.47 -19.23
N ASP A 76 50.61 10.28 -18.99
CA ASP A 76 49.98 9.45 -20.03
C ASP A 76 48.58 9.96 -20.44
N ILE A 77 47.99 10.85 -19.64
CA ILE A 77 46.65 11.42 -19.86
C ILE A 77 46.75 12.71 -20.71
N ILE A 78 47.96 13.24 -20.87
CA ILE A 78 48.22 14.55 -21.48
C ILE A 78 48.80 14.35 -22.88
N PRO A 79 48.43 15.18 -23.86
CA PRO A 79 49.07 15.14 -25.17
C PRO A 79 50.58 15.42 -25.08
N ARG A 80 51.39 14.49 -25.63
CA ARG A 80 52.85 14.55 -25.60
C ARG A 80 53.42 14.74 -26.99
N VAL A 81 54.36 15.66 -27.12
CA VAL A 81 55.08 15.95 -28.37
C VAL A 81 56.56 15.65 -28.15
N LEU A 82 57.11 14.73 -28.94
CA LEU A 82 58.54 14.38 -28.87
C LEU A 82 59.34 15.23 -29.84
N LEU A 83 60.39 15.90 -29.36
CA LEU A 83 61.41 16.52 -30.21
C LEU A 83 62.61 15.59 -30.35
N LEU A 84 62.87 15.13 -31.58
CA LEU A 84 64.02 14.28 -31.88
C LEU A 84 65.32 15.08 -31.94
N GLY A 85 66.45 14.41 -31.68
CA GLY A 85 67.78 14.96 -31.86
C GLY A 85 68.20 15.04 -33.34
N GLY A 86 69.35 15.65 -33.60
CA GLY A 86 69.88 15.86 -34.96
C GLY A 86 70.18 14.56 -35.74
N GLU A 87 70.57 13.49 -35.05
CA GLU A 87 70.67 12.14 -35.59
C GLU A 87 69.59 11.27 -34.92
N TYR A 88 68.69 10.66 -35.69
CA TYR A 88 67.62 9.78 -35.19
C TYR A 88 67.42 8.57 -36.12
N ARG A 89 67.03 7.42 -35.55
CA ARG A 89 66.74 6.18 -36.31
C ARG A 89 65.24 5.98 -36.53
N MET A 90 64.87 5.18 -37.54
CA MET A 90 63.44 4.90 -37.83
C MET A 90 62.75 4.14 -36.67
N GLU A 91 63.49 3.26 -35.99
CA GLU A 91 63.05 2.53 -34.80
C GLU A 91 62.59 3.48 -33.67
N GLU A 92 63.18 4.68 -33.55
CA GLU A 92 62.82 5.67 -32.53
C GLU A 92 61.49 6.37 -32.80
N LEU A 93 61.08 6.46 -34.08
CA LEU A 93 59.77 7.02 -34.47
C LEU A 93 58.63 6.04 -34.15
N GLU A 94 58.85 4.76 -34.43
CA GLU A 94 57.89 3.69 -34.10
C GLU A 94 57.73 3.56 -32.59
N GLU A 95 58.84 3.56 -31.85
CA GLU A 95 58.83 3.53 -30.39
C GLU A 95 58.05 4.71 -29.79
N ALA A 96 58.20 5.92 -30.34
CA ALA A 96 57.46 7.09 -29.85
C ALA A 96 55.93 6.96 -30.07
N LEU A 97 55.49 6.40 -31.20
CA LEU A 97 54.07 6.17 -31.45
C LEU A 97 53.50 5.08 -30.55
N ASP A 98 54.23 3.99 -30.35
CA ASP A 98 53.84 2.88 -29.44
C ASP A 98 53.73 3.34 -27.98
N ASN A 99 54.54 4.32 -27.59
CA ASN A 99 54.46 4.94 -26.26
C ASN A 99 53.38 6.03 -26.15
N GLY A 100 52.54 6.24 -27.17
CA GLY A 100 51.39 7.15 -27.10
C GLY A 100 51.75 8.63 -27.15
N PHE A 101 52.77 9.01 -27.93
CA PHE A 101 53.00 10.41 -28.29
C PHE A 101 51.98 10.88 -29.33
N THR A 102 51.45 12.08 -29.14
CA THR A 102 50.48 12.70 -30.04
C THR A 102 51.13 13.17 -31.34
N ASP A 103 52.38 13.63 -31.28
CA ASP A 103 53.16 14.02 -32.46
C ASP A 103 54.67 13.86 -32.20
N VAL A 104 55.46 13.72 -33.27
CA VAL A 104 56.92 13.57 -33.22
C VAL A 104 57.56 14.51 -34.24
N ILE A 105 58.33 15.49 -33.75
CA ILE A 105 58.93 16.52 -34.60
C ILE A 105 60.41 16.24 -34.83
N LYS A 106 60.79 16.23 -36.10
CA LYS A 106 62.17 16.12 -36.58
C LYS A 106 62.80 17.52 -36.69
N PRO A 107 64.03 17.74 -36.23
CA PRO A 107 64.72 19.01 -36.40
C PRO A 107 65.02 19.29 -37.89
N PRO A 108 65.12 20.57 -38.31
CA PRO A 108 64.96 21.77 -37.49
C PRO A 108 63.48 22.04 -37.15
N LEU A 109 63.25 22.57 -35.94
CA LEU A 109 61.93 23.00 -35.51
C LEU A 109 61.53 24.28 -36.28
N THR A 110 60.35 24.29 -36.89
CA THR A 110 59.84 25.43 -37.67
C THR A 110 58.54 25.95 -37.11
N GLU A 111 58.27 27.25 -37.29
CA GLU A 111 57.03 27.87 -36.79
C GLU A 111 55.76 27.19 -37.33
N SER A 112 55.75 26.80 -38.60
CA SER A 112 54.60 26.11 -39.21
C SER A 112 54.32 24.77 -38.53
N ARG A 113 55.36 23.99 -38.21
CA ARG A 113 55.20 22.71 -37.54
C ARG A 113 54.69 22.88 -36.11
N ILE A 114 55.20 23.87 -35.38
CA ILE A 114 54.71 24.17 -34.02
C ILE A 114 53.21 24.52 -34.09
N LYS A 115 52.80 25.39 -35.01
CA LYS A 115 51.37 25.75 -35.19
C LYS A 115 50.49 24.54 -35.48
N ASP A 116 50.91 23.66 -36.39
CA ASP A 116 50.15 22.45 -36.74
C ASP A 116 49.98 21.50 -35.55
N VAL A 117 51.05 21.31 -34.76
CA VAL A 117 51.01 20.47 -33.56
C VAL A 117 50.11 21.07 -32.49
N LEU A 118 50.20 22.38 -32.22
CA LEU A 118 49.33 23.06 -31.27
C LEU A 118 47.85 22.94 -31.66
N MET A 119 47.54 23.09 -32.96
CA MET A 119 46.18 22.96 -33.48
C MET A 119 45.64 21.53 -33.29
N ARG A 120 46.34 20.51 -33.80
CA ARG A 120 45.93 19.10 -33.67
C ARG A 120 45.80 18.65 -32.22
N THR A 121 46.73 19.09 -31.39
CA THR A 121 46.74 18.75 -29.96
C THR A 121 45.55 19.37 -29.24
N SER A 122 45.24 20.64 -29.53
CA SER A 122 44.06 21.29 -28.95
C SER A 122 42.77 20.62 -29.42
N GLU A 123 42.66 20.24 -30.69
CA GLU A 123 41.49 19.51 -31.21
C GLU A 123 41.31 18.15 -30.52
N THR A 124 42.39 17.39 -30.37
CA THR A 124 42.38 16.06 -29.74
C THR A 124 42.00 16.15 -28.27
N HIS A 125 42.55 17.13 -27.54
CA HIS A 125 42.22 17.37 -26.15
C HIS A 125 40.76 17.80 -25.97
N ASN A 126 40.25 18.70 -26.82
CA ASN A 126 38.84 19.12 -26.78
C ASN A 126 37.91 17.91 -27.00
N LEU A 127 38.22 17.05 -27.97
CA LEU A 127 37.45 15.83 -28.24
C LEU A 127 37.47 14.85 -27.07
N TYR A 128 38.63 14.65 -26.43
CA TYR A 128 38.77 13.82 -25.24
C TYR A 128 37.93 14.36 -24.08
N HIS A 129 38.00 15.66 -23.82
CA HIS A 129 37.22 16.31 -22.77
C HIS A 129 35.71 16.18 -23.04
N ASP A 130 35.27 16.39 -24.29
CA ASP A 130 33.86 16.22 -24.67
C ASP A 130 33.38 14.77 -24.49
N ILE A 131 34.19 13.78 -24.88
CA ILE A 131 33.89 12.35 -24.67
C ILE A 131 33.78 12.03 -23.17
N MET A 132 34.72 12.52 -22.36
CA MET A 132 34.71 12.26 -20.91
C MET A 132 33.51 12.92 -20.23
N ARG A 133 33.16 14.14 -20.66
CA ARG A 133 31.94 14.82 -20.22
C ARG A 133 30.69 14.02 -20.59
N MET A 134 30.53 13.61 -21.85
CA MET A 134 29.40 12.80 -22.29
C MET A 134 29.33 11.46 -21.55
N THR A 135 30.46 10.79 -21.34
CA THR A 135 30.54 9.53 -20.60
C THR A 135 30.03 9.71 -19.17
N ARG A 136 30.45 10.79 -18.49
CA ARG A 136 29.99 11.11 -17.14
C ARG A 136 28.49 11.41 -17.12
N GLU A 137 27.99 12.19 -18.09
CA GLU A 137 26.57 12.49 -18.23
C GLU A 137 25.74 11.20 -18.44
N ILE A 138 26.18 10.29 -19.32
CA ILE A 138 25.54 8.99 -19.57
C ILE A 138 25.52 8.10 -18.32
N CYS A 139 26.63 8.04 -17.57
CA CYS A 139 26.68 7.27 -16.32
C CYS A 139 25.65 7.80 -15.31
N LEU A 140 25.55 9.12 -15.14
CA LEU A 140 24.57 9.73 -14.25
C LEU A 140 23.13 9.48 -14.72
N GLU A 141 22.87 9.57 -16.02
CA GLU A 141 21.54 9.28 -16.58
C GLU A 141 21.13 7.82 -16.36
N ARG A 142 22.05 6.86 -16.56
CA ARG A 142 21.78 5.44 -16.30
C ARG A 142 21.46 5.17 -14.84
N GLU A 143 22.23 5.73 -13.92
CA GLU A 143 21.97 5.58 -12.48
C GLU A 143 20.60 6.16 -12.10
N LEU A 144 20.21 7.31 -12.67
CA LEU A 144 18.88 7.88 -12.49
C LEU A 144 17.76 7.00 -13.08
N LEU A 145 18.00 6.39 -14.24
CA LEU A 145 17.08 5.46 -14.90
C LEU A 145 16.86 4.19 -14.09
N GLU A 146 17.94 3.58 -13.58
CA GLU A 146 17.87 2.40 -12.71
C GLU A 146 17.04 2.70 -11.46
N ARG A 147 17.32 3.80 -10.76
CA ARG A 147 16.54 4.24 -9.60
C ARG A 147 15.05 4.43 -9.94
N LYS A 148 14.73 5.03 -11.09
CA LYS A 148 13.32 5.18 -11.53
C LYS A 148 12.65 3.84 -11.82
N ASN A 149 13.39 2.88 -12.38
CA ASN A 149 12.87 1.57 -12.71
C ASN A 149 12.59 0.73 -11.46
N ASP A 150 13.44 0.84 -10.44
CA ASP A 150 13.21 0.21 -9.13
C ASP A 150 11.94 0.75 -8.46
N ILE A 151 11.74 2.08 -8.52
CA ILE A 151 10.52 2.73 -8.03
C ILE A 151 9.28 2.21 -8.75
N LEU A 152 9.33 2.09 -10.08
CA LEU A 152 8.20 1.58 -10.87
C LEU A 152 7.90 0.12 -10.54
N SER A 153 8.93 -0.72 -10.44
CA SER A 153 8.79 -2.13 -10.10
C SER A 153 8.14 -2.31 -8.72
N PHE A 154 8.57 -1.50 -7.74
CA PHE A 154 7.93 -1.46 -6.42
C PHE A 154 6.46 -1.07 -6.49
N ILE A 155 6.10 0.00 -7.21
CA ILE A 155 4.70 0.44 -7.32
C ILE A 155 3.83 -0.65 -7.96
N VAL A 156 4.33 -1.34 -8.99
CA VAL A 156 3.60 -2.44 -9.66
C VAL A 156 3.40 -3.62 -8.72
N SER A 157 4.43 -4.04 -7.99
CA SER A 157 4.33 -5.11 -6.98
C SER A 157 3.34 -4.76 -5.88
N PHE A 158 3.46 -3.55 -5.31
CA PHE A 158 2.56 -3.01 -4.30
C PHE A 158 1.10 -3.00 -4.77
N LEU A 159 0.87 -2.55 -6.02
CA LEU A 159 -0.46 -2.55 -6.62
C LEU A 159 -1.02 -3.96 -6.80
N SER A 160 -0.23 -4.89 -7.32
CA SER A 160 -0.67 -6.27 -7.52
C SER A 160 -1.14 -6.87 -6.20
N ARG A 161 -0.32 -6.81 -5.16
CA ARG A 161 -0.66 -7.36 -3.84
C ARG A 161 -1.83 -6.64 -3.18
N ALA A 162 -1.87 -5.31 -3.24
CA ALA A 162 -2.96 -4.54 -2.63
C ALA A 162 -4.31 -4.73 -3.35
N THR A 163 -4.32 -5.24 -4.58
CA THR A 163 -5.55 -5.48 -5.36
C THR A 163 -5.99 -6.94 -5.42
N GLU A 164 -5.21 -7.87 -4.86
CA GLU A 164 -5.54 -9.30 -4.79
C GLU A 164 -6.67 -9.60 -3.78
N SER A 165 -6.84 -8.74 -2.78
CA SER A 165 -7.91 -8.87 -1.78
C SER A 165 -8.91 -7.70 -1.86
N LEU A 166 -10.14 -7.98 -1.44
CA LEU A 166 -11.19 -6.99 -1.21
C LEU A 166 -11.49 -6.82 0.29
N GLU A 167 -10.69 -7.43 1.16
CA GLU A 167 -10.79 -7.26 2.62
C GLU A 167 -9.73 -6.23 3.08
N PRO A 168 -10.15 -5.10 3.69
CA PRO A 168 -9.24 -4.04 4.12
C PRO A 168 -8.07 -4.50 5.01
N SER A 169 -8.30 -5.46 5.90
CA SER A 169 -7.27 -6.00 6.81
C SER A 169 -6.15 -6.71 6.03
N GLU A 170 -6.48 -7.50 5.02
CA GLU A 170 -5.51 -8.21 4.16
C GLU A 170 -4.74 -7.24 3.25
N ILE A 171 -5.44 -6.22 2.72
CA ILE A 171 -4.81 -5.15 1.92
C ILE A 171 -3.78 -4.40 2.78
N LEU A 172 -4.15 -4.03 4.00
CA LEU A 172 -3.26 -3.33 4.93
C LEU A 172 -2.10 -4.22 5.37
N GLN A 173 -2.32 -5.50 5.66
CA GLN A 173 -1.24 -6.42 5.98
C GLN A 173 -0.21 -6.49 4.84
N SER A 174 -0.70 -6.71 3.62
CA SER A 174 0.16 -6.79 2.43
C SER A 174 0.94 -5.50 2.19
N ALA A 175 0.27 -4.36 2.37
CA ALA A 175 0.90 -3.05 2.25
C ALA A 175 1.97 -2.80 3.34
N GLN A 176 1.76 -3.28 4.56
CA GLN A 176 2.74 -3.19 5.65
C GLN A 176 4.03 -3.93 5.27
N GLU A 177 3.88 -5.20 4.86
CA GLU A 177 5.00 -6.06 4.47
C GLU A 177 5.80 -5.45 3.32
N GLU A 178 5.12 -4.95 2.30
CA GLU A 178 5.77 -4.36 1.13
C GLU A 178 6.48 -3.05 1.50
N LEU A 179 5.84 -2.17 2.27
CA LEU A 179 6.44 -0.89 2.68
C LEU A 179 7.66 -1.08 3.59
N ALA A 180 7.66 -2.12 4.44
CA ALA A 180 8.78 -2.45 5.31
C ALA A 180 10.04 -2.88 4.54
N THR A 181 9.91 -3.29 3.27
CA THR A 181 11.08 -3.65 2.43
C THR A 181 11.93 -2.46 2.02
N LEU A 182 11.34 -1.27 1.90
CA LEU A 182 12.02 -0.05 1.41
C LEU A 182 12.09 1.07 2.44
N LEU A 183 11.24 1.04 3.46
CA LEU A 183 11.13 2.07 4.48
C LEU A 183 11.30 1.44 5.87
N PRO A 184 11.86 2.18 6.84
CA PRO A 184 12.09 1.69 8.19
C PRO A 184 10.79 1.70 9.01
N ILE A 185 9.76 0.99 8.55
CA ILE A 185 8.44 0.91 9.17
C ILE A 185 8.38 -0.38 9.99
N ALA A 186 8.02 -0.24 11.27
CA ALA A 186 7.77 -1.36 12.17
C ALA A 186 6.31 -1.84 12.06
N ALA A 187 5.37 -0.90 12.13
CA ALA A 187 3.95 -1.23 12.16
C ALA A 187 3.09 -0.18 11.44
N MET A 188 1.88 -0.60 11.06
CA MET A 188 0.92 0.26 10.39
C MET A 188 -0.48 0.11 11.00
N GLY A 189 -1.05 1.23 11.43
CA GLY A 189 -2.46 1.35 11.75
C GLY A 189 -3.21 2.10 10.66
N ALA A 190 -4.50 1.84 10.51
CA ALA A 190 -5.37 2.62 9.65
C ALA A 190 -6.72 2.87 10.29
N ILE A 191 -7.33 3.99 9.91
CA ILE A 191 -8.72 4.32 10.23
C ILE A 191 -9.41 4.75 8.95
N CYS A 192 -10.55 4.14 8.67
CA CYS A 192 -11.40 4.48 7.55
C CYS A 192 -12.76 4.90 8.10
N TRP A 193 -13.37 5.93 7.52
CA TRP A 193 -14.65 6.44 7.99
C TRP A 193 -15.64 6.67 6.86
N ALA A 194 -16.92 6.63 7.23
CA ALA A 194 -18.04 6.96 6.38
C ALA A 194 -18.95 7.99 7.09
N PRO A 195 -19.79 8.73 6.33
CA PRO A 195 -20.81 9.58 6.95
C PRO A 195 -21.75 8.72 7.81
N GLY A 196 -21.79 9.00 9.11
CA GLY A 196 -22.73 8.37 10.03
C GLY A 196 -24.06 9.14 10.10
N THR A 197 -24.84 8.87 11.14
CA THR A 197 -26.10 9.59 11.38
C THR A 197 -25.85 11.06 11.75
N GLY A 198 -26.48 12.01 11.03
CA GLY A 198 -26.34 13.44 11.29
C GLY A 198 -24.97 14.01 10.88
N ARG A 199 -24.26 14.67 11.82
CA ARG A 199 -22.93 15.26 11.60
C ARG A 199 -21.77 14.38 12.09
N ASP A 200 -22.05 13.21 12.66
CA ASP A 200 -21.02 12.33 13.23
C ASP A 200 -20.46 11.36 12.18
N LEU A 201 -19.30 10.76 12.46
CA LEU A 201 -18.67 9.73 11.62
C LEU A 201 -18.80 8.36 12.27
N ASP A 202 -19.00 7.35 11.43
CA ASP A 202 -18.81 5.95 11.77
C ASP A 202 -17.46 5.49 11.18
N ALA A 203 -16.63 4.85 12.00
CA ALA A 203 -15.26 4.49 11.64
C ALA A 203 -14.96 2.99 11.81
N SER A 204 -14.00 2.50 11.04
CA SER A 204 -13.40 1.18 11.19
C SER A 204 -11.90 1.37 11.36
N LEU A 205 -11.37 0.88 12.48
CA LEU A 205 -9.96 0.91 12.82
C LEU A 205 -9.34 -0.44 12.51
N TYR A 206 -8.10 -0.39 12.04
CA TYR A 206 -7.28 -1.55 11.73
C TYR A 206 -5.93 -1.36 12.43
N ILE A 207 -5.59 -2.23 13.36
CA ILE A 207 -4.47 -2.02 14.29
C ILE A 207 -3.58 -3.25 14.30
N SER A 208 -2.26 -3.06 14.19
CA SER A 208 -1.26 -4.15 14.21
C SER A 208 -1.14 -4.85 15.58
N ALA A 209 -1.57 -4.21 16.66
CA ALA A 209 -1.47 -4.71 18.03
C ALA A 209 -2.68 -5.58 18.46
N ASN A 210 -2.38 -6.70 19.13
CA ASN A 210 -3.38 -7.63 19.69
C ASN A 210 -4.25 -6.97 20.78
N ASP A 211 -5.42 -7.55 21.07
CA ASP A 211 -6.38 -7.05 22.07
C ASP A 211 -5.76 -6.87 23.47
N ASP A 212 -4.87 -7.78 23.89
CA ASP A 212 -4.25 -7.76 25.22
C ASP A 212 -3.03 -6.82 25.32
N HIS A 213 -2.62 -6.21 24.20
CA HIS A 213 -1.40 -5.41 24.17
C HIS A 213 -1.66 -3.95 24.59
N PRO A 214 -0.86 -3.36 25.51
CA PRO A 214 -1.08 -1.99 25.97
C PRO A 214 -1.04 -0.95 24.84
N ALA A 215 -0.28 -1.20 23.78
CA ALA A 215 -0.16 -0.28 22.64
C ALA A 215 -1.48 -0.09 21.89
N ARG A 216 -2.39 -1.06 21.95
CA ARG A 216 -3.63 -1.01 21.17
C ARG A 216 -4.45 0.23 21.49
N LYS A 217 -4.57 0.56 22.79
CA LYS A 217 -5.32 1.74 23.23
C LYS A 217 -4.68 3.05 22.76
N GLU A 218 -3.36 3.10 22.72
CA GLU A 218 -2.62 4.25 22.19
C GLU A 218 -2.81 4.40 20.68
N TRP A 219 -2.82 3.28 19.92
CA TRP A 219 -3.17 3.28 18.50
C TRP A 219 -4.60 3.77 18.25
N GLU A 220 -5.57 3.30 19.04
CA GLU A 220 -6.97 3.77 18.94
C GLU A 220 -7.05 5.29 19.16
N ASN A 221 -6.45 5.81 20.23
CA ASN A 221 -6.42 7.23 20.55
C ASN A 221 -5.78 8.06 19.43
N LEU A 222 -4.64 7.60 18.92
CA LEU A 222 -3.90 8.23 17.84
C LEU A 222 -4.74 8.32 16.56
N LEU A 223 -5.34 7.20 16.14
CA LEU A 223 -6.12 7.09 14.92
C LEU A 223 -7.42 7.90 14.99
N LEU A 224 -8.16 7.79 16.09
CA LEU A 224 -9.37 8.58 16.32
C LEU A 224 -9.07 10.08 16.30
N GLY A 225 -8.03 10.52 17.03
CA GLY A 225 -7.60 11.92 17.03
C GLY A 225 -7.14 12.40 15.65
N GLY A 226 -6.50 11.53 14.86
CA GLY A 226 -6.14 11.78 13.47
C GLY A 226 -7.37 11.99 12.57
N ALA A 227 -8.37 11.12 12.69
CA ALA A 227 -9.61 11.21 11.93
C ALA A 227 -10.41 12.49 12.25
N GLU A 228 -10.53 12.87 13.52
CA GLU A 228 -11.22 14.10 13.91
C GLU A 228 -10.53 15.36 13.37
N LYS A 229 -9.19 15.40 13.41
CA LYS A 229 -8.40 16.50 12.85
C LYS A 229 -8.52 16.60 11.33
N LEU A 230 -8.51 15.46 10.63
CA LEU A 230 -8.55 15.43 9.16
C LEU A 230 -9.95 15.66 8.58
N SER A 231 -10.98 15.16 9.27
CA SER A 231 -12.37 15.27 8.82
C SER A 231 -13.09 16.52 9.35
N GLY A 232 -12.61 17.10 10.46
CA GLY A 232 -13.31 18.16 11.18
C GLY A 232 -14.61 17.72 11.86
N ARG A 233 -14.87 16.42 11.96
CA ARG A 233 -16.07 15.80 12.53
C ARG A 233 -15.69 14.83 13.64
N LYS A 234 -16.59 14.64 14.61
CA LYS A 234 -16.38 13.66 15.69
C LYS A 234 -16.68 12.25 15.22
N VAL A 235 -15.89 11.29 15.69
CA VAL A 235 -16.15 9.86 15.52
C VAL A 235 -17.00 9.39 16.70
N ARG A 236 -18.19 8.85 16.42
CA ARG A 236 -19.13 8.44 17.48
C ARG A 236 -19.19 6.93 17.66
N ASN A 237 -19.23 6.19 16.56
CA ASN A 237 -19.19 4.74 16.58
C ASN A 237 -17.94 4.27 15.85
N TYR A 238 -17.29 3.26 16.40
CA TYR A 238 -16.20 2.60 15.70
C TYR A 238 -16.15 1.10 15.96
N THR A 239 -15.65 0.37 14.97
CA THR A 239 -15.22 -1.02 15.10
C THR A 239 -13.70 -1.07 15.03
N SER A 240 -13.09 -2.05 15.68
CA SER A 240 -11.64 -2.29 15.61
C SER A 240 -11.38 -3.72 15.16
N GLU A 241 -10.57 -3.87 14.13
CA GLU A 241 -10.08 -5.14 13.60
C GLU A 241 -8.56 -5.21 13.79
N GLN A 242 -8.04 -6.40 14.09
CA GLN A 242 -6.61 -6.63 14.17
C GLN A 242 -6.03 -6.87 12.77
N ILE A 243 -4.86 -6.30 12.48
CA ILE A 243 -4.03 -6.67 11.33
C ILE A 243 -2.85 -7.49 11.84
N HIS A 244 -2.49 -8.56 11.13
CA HIS A 244 -1.30 -9.34 11.48
C HIS A 244 -0.02 -8.52 11.25
N CYS A 245 0.89 -8.57 12.22
CA CYS A 245 2.21 -7.94 12.15
C CYS A 245 3.25 -8.93 12.69
N GLN A 246 4.43 -8.95 12.07
CA GLN A 246 5.51 -9.89 12.42
C GLN A 246 6.44 -9.36 13.53
N GLU A 247 6.20 -8.15 14.05
CA GLU A 247 7.06 -7.52 15.05
C GLU A 247 6.77 -7.99 16.48
N GLU A 248 7.79 -7.95 17.34
CA GLU A 248 7.67 -8.26 18.76
C GLU A 248 6.87 -7.17 19.51
N ALA A 249 6.28 -7.55 20.63
CA ALA A 249 5.35 -6.71 21.41
C ALA A 249 5.93 -5.33 21.79
N ASP A 250 7.20 -5.26 22.16
CA ASP A 250 7.83 -4.04 22.71
C ASP A 250 8.01 -2.91 21.67
N ASP A 251 8.07 -3.23 20.36
CA ASP A 251 8.31 -2.25 19.29
C ASP A 251 7.02 -1.69 18.65
N LEU A 252 5.85 -2.01 19.21
CA LEU A 252 4.54 -1.59 18.68
C LEU A 252 4.02 -0.26 19.24
N MET A 253 4.74 0.40 20.16
CA MET A 253 4.26 1.60 20.82
C MET A 253 4.32 2.84 19.91
N PRO A 254 3.17 3.52 19.66
CA PRO A 254 3.14 4.72 18.82
C PRO A 254 3.62 5.96 19.61
N GLU A 255 4.93 6.16 19.67
CA GLU A 255 5.54 7.31 20.35
C GLU A 255 5.53 8.59 19.48
N PRO A 256 5.37 9.79 20.08
CA PRO A 256 5.52 11.06 19.36
C PRO A 256 6.91 11.17 18.70
N GLY A 257 6.95 11.50 17.40
CA GLY A 257 8.20 11.62 16.63
C GLY A 257 8.57 10.38 15.81
N LYS A 258 8.07 9.20 16.18
CA LYS A 258 8.24 7.95 15.44
C LYS A 258 7.06 7.58 14.54
N VAL A 259 5.98 8.34 14.63
CA VAL A 259 4.73 8.08 13.91
C VAL A 259 4.45 9.15 12.87
N ALA A 260 4.13 8.72 11.65
CA ALA A 260 3.61 9.59 10.59
C ALA A 260 2.17 9.23 10.24
N ILE A 261 1.25 10.21 10.34
CA ILE A 261 -0.14 10.05 9.92
C ILE A 261 -0.32 10.65 8.52
N LEU A 262 -0.78 9.81 7.59
CA LEU A 262 -0.96 10.13 6.18
C LEU A 262 -2.44 9.99 5.82
N PRO A 263 -3.06 11.00 5.17
CA PRO A 263 -4.47 10.94 4.82
C PRO A 263 -4.71 10.02 3.61
N LEU A 264 -5.75 9.19 3.68
CA LEU A 264 -6.26 8.43 2.55
C LEU A 264 -7.27 9.29 1.78
N LYS A 265 -6.90 9.66 0.55
CA LYS A 265 -7.68 10.56 -0.29
C LYS A 265 -7.93 9.96 -1.68
N THR A 266 -9.19 10.00 -2.12
CA THR A 266 -9.60 9.59 -3.47
C THR A 266 -10.56 10.63 -4.03
N ALA A 267 -10.37 11.05 -5.29
CA ALA A 267 -11.20 12.06 -5.95
C ALA A 267 -11.39 13.39 -5.17
N GLY A 268 -10.41 13.77 -4.35
CA GLY A 268 -10.45 14.98 -3.51
C GLY A 268 -11.14 14.82 -2.15
N GLU A 269 -11.79 13.68 -1.90
CA GLU A 269 -12.40 13.36 -0.61
C GLU A 269 -11.41 12.61 0.30
N THR A 270 -11.35 12.98 1.57
CA THR A 270 -10.60 12.22 2.60
C THR A 270 -11.55 11.28 3.31
N PHE A 271 -11.30 9.98 3.22
CA PHE A 271 -12.17 8.95 3.79
C PHE A 271 -11.44 8.08 4.84
N GLY A 272 -10.16 8.36 5.08
CA GLY A 272 -9.37 7.59 6.02
C GLY A 272 -8.02 8.23 6.32
N ALA A 273 -7.26 7.58 7.19
CA ALA A 273 -5.88 7.90 7.49
C ALA A 273 -5.10 6.60 7.79
N VAL A 274 -3.82 6.60 7.45
CA VAL A 274 -2.86 5.55 7.79
C VAL A 274 -1.81 6.15 8.71
N ALA A 275 -1.50 5.47 9.80
CA ALA A 275 -0.43 5.82 10.71
C ALA A 275 0.69 4.78 10.58
N LEU A 276 1.88 5.26 10.24
CA LEU A 276 3.08 4.44 10.09
C LEU A 276 3.99 4.67 11.29
N LEU A 277 4.33 3.59 11.99
CA LEU A 277 5.30 3.60 13.08
C LEU A 277 6.67 3.20 12.54
N SER A 278 7.70 3.99 12.86
CA SER A 278 9.09 3.70 12.53
C SER A 278 9.87 3.23 13.75
N ARG A 279 10.88 2.37 13.54
CA ARG A 279 11.79 1.91 14.60
C ARG A 279 12.68 3.03 15.15
N SER A 280 12.87 4.10 14.38
CA SER A 280 13.69 5.26 14.73
C SER A 280 13.02 6.56 14.28
N ASP A 281 13.66 7.71 14.54
CA ASP A 281 13.15 8.99 14.06
C ASP A 281 13.02 8.96 12.53
N LEU A 282 11.81 9.20 12.03
CA LEU A 282 11.46 9.03 10.63
C LEU A 282 12.12 10.11 9.75
N HIS A 283 13.31 9.82 9.23
CA HIS A 283 14.04 10.67 8.29
C HIS A 283 14.01 10.06 6.90
N LEU A 284 13.10 10.52 6.05
CA LEU A 284 12.95 10.04 4.68
C LEU A 284 13.65 10.95 3.68
N GLY A 285 14.47 10.36 2.79
CA GLY A 285 15.04 11.06 1.64
C GLY A 285 13.95 11.48 0.63
N LYS A 286 14.27 12.42 -0.27
CA LYS A 286 13.29 12.92 -1.27
C LYS A 286 12.66 11.79 -2.09
N ASP A 287 13.45 10.80 -2.48
CA ASP A 287 13.00 9.66 -3.28
C ASP A 287 12.07 8.75 -2.46
N GLN A 288 12.42 8.46 -1.21
CA GLN A 288 11.57 7.69 -0.29
C GLN A 288 10.22 8.39 -0.02
N VAL A 289 10.23 9.72 0.15
CA VAL A 289 8.99 10.49 0.29
C VAL A 289 8.14 10.39 -0.97
N GLN A 290 8.75 10.40 -2.17
CA GLN A 290 8.03 10.27 -3.43
C GLN A 290 7.43 8.86 -3.60
N ILE A 291 8.18 7.82 -3.23
CA ILE A 291 7.72 6.42 -3.23
C ILE A 291 6.53 6.27 -2.28
N LEU A 292 6.68 6.74 -1.03
CA LEU A 292 5.64 6.67 -0.01
C LEU A 292 4.36 7.37 -0.46
N LYS A 293 4.47 8.58 -1.04
CA LYS A 293 3.32 9.31 -1.59
C LYS A 293 2.60 8.53 -2.68
N SER A 294 3.34 7.88 -3.58
CA SER A 294 2.76 7.08 -4.66
C SER A 294 2.08 5.82 -4.10
N ALA A 295 2.75 5.10 -3.20
CA ALA A 295 2.19 3.92 -2.54
C ALA A 295 0.91 4.25 -1.76
N MET A 296 0.90 5.36 -1.00
CA MET A 296 -0.30 5.80 -0.26
C MET A 296 -1.48 6.15 -1.16
N LYS A 297 -1.25 6.70 -2.36
CA LYS A 297 -2.35 6.93 -3.33
C LYS A 297 -2.96 5.62 -3.80
N HIS A 298 -2.12 4.64 -4.11
CA HIS A 298 -2.58 3.32 -4.55
C HIS A 298 -3.28 2.56 -3.42
N LEU A 299 -2.75 2.63 -2.20
CA LEU A 299 -3.39 2.07 -1.01
C LEU A 299 -4.75 2.71 -0.74
N ALA A 300 -4.86 4.05 -0.85
CA ALA A 300 -6.12 4.75 -0.70
C ALA A 300 -7.15 4.30 -1.75
N LEU A 301 -6.73 4.05 -2.99
CA LEU A 301 -7.64 3.54 -4.02
C LEU A 301 -8.11 2.11 -3.70
N ALA A 302 -7.19 1.21 -3.35
CA ALA A 302 -7.51 -0.18 -3.00
C ALA A 302 -8.46 -0.26 -1.80
N LEU A 303 -8.17 0.50 -0.74
CA LEU A 303 -9.04 0.56 0.45
C LEU A 303 -10.40 1.18 0.16
N LYS A 304 -10.48 2.25 -0.65
CA LYS A 304 -11.76 2.84 -1.04
C LYS A 304 -12.61 1.81 -1.80
N ASN A 305 -12.00 1.05 -2.72
CA ASN A 305 -12.68 -0.01 -3.46
C ASN A 305 -13.18 -1.13 -2.54
N ALA A 306 -12.34 -1.61 -1.62
CA ALA A 306 -12.71 -2.61 -0.62
C ALA A 306 -13.86 -2.13 0.28
N MET A 307 -13.82 -0.88 0.73
CA MET A 307 -14.90 -0.27 1.52
C MET A 307 -16.19 -0.14 0.72
N LEU A 308 -16.13 0.31 -0.54
CA LEU A 308 -17.31 0.39 -1.41
C LEU A 308 -17.91 -1.00 -1.66
N TYR A 309 -17.07 -2.00 -1.87
CA TYR A 309 -17.51 -3.39 -2.01
C TYR A 309 -18.16 -3.90 -0.72
N ARG A 310 -17.55 -3.64 0.44
CA ARG A 310 -18.10 -3.99 1.76
C ARG A 310 -19.44 -3.28 2.00
N GLN A 311 -19.56 -1.99 1.68
CA GLN A 311 -20.80 -1.22 1.75
C GLN A 311 -21.86 -1.76 0.80
N MET A 312 -21.51 -2.09 -0.44
CA MET A 312 -22.43 -2.72 -1.41
C MET A 312 -22.92 -4.08 -0.90
N LYS A 313 -22.01 -4.88 -0.32
CA LYS A 313 -22.33 -6.16 0.32
C LYS A 313 -23.24 -5.94 1.53
N GLN A 314 -23.00 -4.94 2.37
CA GLN A 314 -23.86 -4.58 3.52
C GLN A 314 -25.22 -4.01 3.09
N HIS A 315 -25.31 -3.24 2.01
CA HIS A 315 -26.59 -2.78 1.48
C HIS A 315 -27.43 -3.90 0.86
N ALA A 316 -26.82 -5.05 0.57
CA ALA A 316 -27.50 -6.28 0.23
C ALA A 316 -27.94 -7.10 1.46
N ASP A 317 -28.16 -6.49 2.64
CA ASP A 317 -28.56 -7.17 3.88
C ASP A 317 -30.07 -7.38 4.05
N LEU A 318 -30.88 -6.77 3.17
CA LEU A 318 -32.31 -7.02 3.08
C LEU A 318 -32.62 -8.07 2.02
N ASP A 319 -33.66 -8.86 2.27
CA ASP A 319 -34.26 -9.71 1.27
C ASP A 319 -35.01 -8.84 0.23
N GLY A 320 -34.69 -9.03 -1.04
CA GLY A 320 -35.22 -8.20 -2.13
C GLY A 320 -36.74 -8.28 -2.33
N LEU A 321 -37.39 -9.34 -1.81
CA LEU A 321 -38.83 -9.51 -1.90
C LEU A 321 -39.56 -8.96 -0.68
N THR A 322 -39.11 -9.34 0.52
CA THR A 322 -39.83 -9.13 1.78
C THR A 322 -39.36 -7.89 2.56
N LEU A 323 -38.19 -7.33 2.21
CA LEU A 323 -37.57 -6.18 2.86
C LEU A 323 -37.30 -6.33 4.36
N VAL A 324 -37.42 -7.55 4.91
CA VAL A 324 -36.77 -7.91 6.16
C VAL A 324 -35.33 -8.30 5.87
N HIS A 325 -34.55 -8.53 6.91
CA HIS A 325 -33.16 -8.91 6.69
C HIS A 325 -33.04 -10.29 6.03
N ASN A 326 -31.91 -10.56 5.38
CA ASN A 326 -31.65 -11.89 4.81
C ASN A 326 -30.83 -12.77 5.76
N ARG A 327 -30.70 -14.04 5.38
CA ARG A 327 -29.92 -15.05 6.11
C ARG A 327 -28.52 -14.59 6.50
N ARG A 328 -27.79 -13.91 5.60
CA ARG A 328 -26.42 -13.48 5.88
C ARG A 328 -26.36 -12.46 7.01
N HIS A 329 -27.25 -11.46 7.01
CA HIS A 329 -27.28 -10.51 8.13
C HIS A 329 -27.77 -11.18 9.41
N PHE A 330 -28.72 -12.12 9.33
CA PHE A 330 -29.11 -12.93 10.47
C PHE A 330 -27.93 -13.68 11.10
N ASP A 331 -27.10 -14.37 10.30
CA ASP A 331 -25.95 -15.13 10.80
C ASP A 331 -24.96 -14.22 11.56
N ASN A 332 -24.69 -13.03 11.00
CA ASN A 332 -23.83 -12.02 11.65
C ASN A 332 -24.46 -11.49 12.95
N ARG A 333 -25.74 -11.12 12.92
CA ARG A 333 -26.45 -10.56 14.07
C ARG A 333 -26.57 -11.57 15.20
N LEU A 334 -26.80 -12.84 14.88
CA LEU A 334 -26.88 -13.91 15.87
C LEU A 334 -25.52 -14.11 16.55
N LYS A 335 -24.43 -14.09 15.80
CA LYS A 335 -23.07 -14.16 16.36
C LYS A 335 -22.82 -13.03 17.36
N GLU A 336 -23.13 -11.78 16.98
CA GLU A 336 -22.99 -10.62 17.87
C GLU A 336 -23.82 -10.76 19.17
N GLU A 337 -25.06 -11.25 19.08
CA GLU A 337 -25.92 -11.40 20.25
C GLU A 337 -25.49 -12.55 21.16
N VAL A 338 -24.95 -13.64 20.61
CA VAL A 338 -24.33 -14.70 21.40
C VAL A 338 -23.08 -14.17 22.13
N ASP A 339 -22.22 -13.42 21.44
CA ASP A 339 -21.04 -12.80 22.06
C ASP A 339 -21.43 -11.84 23.20
N ARG A 340 -22.53 -11.08 23.02
CA ARG A 340 -23.12 -10.22 24.07
C ARG A 340 -23.69 -11.03 25.23
N HIS A 341 -24.38 -12.14 24.95
CA HIS A 341 -24.87 -13.05 25.98
C HIS A 341 -23.72 -13.60 26.82
N ILE A 342 -22.65 -14.09 26.20
CA ILE A 342 -21.47 -14.63 26.89
C ILE A 342 -20.85 -13.56 27.80
N ARG A 343 -20.79 -12.32 27.34
CA ARG A 343 -20.15 -11.22 28.08
C ARG A 343 -21.00 -10.68 29.23
N TYR A 344 -22.31 -10.56 29.05
CA TYR A 344 -23.20 -9.85 29.98
C TYR A 344 -24.24 -10.74 30.67
N SER A 345 -24.27 -12.03 30.33
CA SER A 345 -25.23 -13.02 30.83
C SER A 345 -26.69 -12.59 30.63
N HIS A 346 -26.97 -11.81 29.57
CA HIS A 346 -28.32 -11.40 29.22
C HIS A 346 -29.06 -12.50 28.46
N PRO A 347 -30.33 -12.79 28.79
CA PRO A 347 -31.04 -13.90 28.16
C PRO A 347 -31.23 -13.66 26.65
N LEU A 348 -31.17 -14.74 25.86
CA LEU A 348 -31.26 -14.71 24.40
C LEU A 348 -32.13 -15.87 23.95
N SER A 349 -33.12 -15.59 23.11
CA SER A 349 -33.95 -16.63 22.47
C SER A 349 -33.97 -16.46 20.96
N LEU A 350 -34.18 -17.56 20.24
CA LEU A 350 -34.28 -17.63 18.79
C LEU A 350 -35.58 -18.35 18.41
N LEU A 351 -36.30 -17.77 17.46
CA LEU A 351 -37.42 -18.41 16.79
C LEU A 351 -37.01 -18.75 15.35
N ILE A 352 -37.32 -19.96 14.91
CA ILE A 352 -37.33 -20.34 13.50
C ILE A 352 -38.75 -20.71 13.14
N LEU A 353 -39.29 -20.12 12.08
CA LEU A 353 -40.67 -20.31 11.69
C LEU A 353 -40.80 -20.51 10.19
N ASP A 354 -41.82 -21.27 9.83
CA ASP A 354 -42.05 -21.76 8.47
C ASP A 354 -43.54 -21.71 8.14
N ILE A 355 -43.84 -21.30 6.91
CA ILE A 355 -45.22 -21.22 6.42
C ILE A 355 -45.72 -22.62 6.10
N ASP A 356 -46.76 -23.04 6.82
CA ASP A 356 -47.35 -24.36 6.65
C ASP A 356 -47.94 -24.50 5.24
N HIS A 357 -47.56 -25.57 4.55
CA HIS A 357 -48.08 -25.92 3.23
C HIS A 357 -47.85 -24.86 2.14
N PHE A 358 -46.80 -24.02 2.25
CA PHE A 358 -46.54 -22.96 1.28
C PHE A 358 -46.40 -23.42 -0.17
N LYS A 359 -45.82 -24.61 -0.40
CA LYS A 359 -45.83 -25.24 -1.73
C LYS A 359 -47.25 -25.40 -2.30
N GLN A 360 -48.23 -25.82 -1.50
CA GLN A 360 -49.61 -25.98 -1.94
C GLN A 360 -50.25 -24.62 -2.27
N ILE A 361 -49.88 -23.55 -1.54
CA ILE A 361 -50.31 -22.19 -1.84
C ILE A 361 -49.79 -21.78 -3.23
N ASN A 362 -48.51 -22.00 -3.51
CA ASN A 362 -47.92 -21.73 -4.83
C ASN A 362 -48.55 -22.57 -5.94
N ASP A 363 -48.79 -23.85 -5.69
CA ASP A 363 -49.37 -24.76 -6.68
C ASP A 363 -50.84 -24.40 -7.00
N MET A 364 -51.59 -23.88 -6.02
CA MET A 364 -53.01 -23.54 -6.15
C MET A 364 -53.27 -22.11 -6.65
N HIS A 365 -52.44 -21.14 -6.24
CA HIS A 365 -52.65 -19.71 -6.52
C HIS A 365 -51.54 -19.07 -7.36
N GLY A 366 -50.51 -19.83 -7.72
CA GLY A 366 -49.35 -19.34 -8.48
C GLY A 366 -48.29 -18.67 -7.60
N HIS A 367 -47.07 -18.56 -8.14
CA HIS A 367 -45.93 -18.00 -7.42
C HIS A 367 -46.11 -16.52 -7.02
N GLN A 368 -46.86 -15.74 -7.80
CA GLN A 368 -47.14 -14.34 -7.46
C GLN A 368 -48.00 -14.20 -6.19
N ALA A 369 -48.90 -15.16 -5.94
CA ALA A 369 -49.66 -15.23 -4.70
C ALA A 369 -48.76 -15.59 -3.51
N GLY A 370 -47.85 -16.56 -3.70
CA GLY A 370 -46.84 -16.88 -2.69
C GLY A 370 -45.94 -15.69 -2.34
N ASP A 371 -45.49 -14.93 -3.34
CA ASP A 371 -44.72 -13.71 -3.14
C ASP A 371 -45.49 -12.64 -2.34
N THR A 372 -46.80 -12.53 -2.60
CA THR A 372 -47.67 -11.61 -1.86
C THR A 372 -47.79 -12.05 -0.39
N VAL A 373 -48.01 -13.34 -0.16
CA VAL A 373 -48.06 -13.93 1.19
C VAL A 373 -46.76 -13.67 1.95
N LEU A 374 -45.60 -13.87 1.31
CA LEU A 374 -44.29 -13.61 1.94
C LEU A 374 -44.11 -12.14 2.33
N LYS A 375 -44.51 -11.21 1.47
CA LYS A 375 -44.44 -9.76 1.74
C LYS A 375 -45.34 -9.35 2.91
N GLU A 376 -46.58 -9.81 2.90
CA GLU A 376 -47.54 -9.49 3.94
C GLU A 376 -47.14 -10.12 5.28
N LEU A 377 -46.66 -11.36 5.26
CA LEU A 377 -46.16 -12.02 6.47
C LEU A 377 -44.98 -11.24 7.06
N ALA A 378 -44.01 -10.85 6.24
CA ALA A 378 -42.86 -10.08 6.69
C ALA A 378 -43.27 -8.73 7.32
N ALA A 379 -44.25 -8.03 6.72
CA ALA A 379 -44.81 -6.81 7.26
C ALA A 379 -45.53 -7.05 8.60
N LEU A 380 -46.31 -8.13 8.69
CA LEU A 380 -47.04 -8.53 9.90
C LEU A 380 -46.09 -8.86 11.04
N LEU A 381 -45.06 -9.68 10.78
CA LEU A 381 -44.01 -10.00 11.75
C LEU A 381 -43.35 -8.72 12.26
N ARG A 382 -42.90 -7.83 11.36
CA ARG A 382 -42.25 -6.57 11.73
C ARG A 382 -43.15 -5.66 12.57
N SER A 383 -44.45 -5.64 12.32
CA SER A 383 -45.42 -4.84 13.10
C SER A 383 -45.71 -5.41 14.49
N THR A 384 -45.49 -6.71 14.69
CA THR A 384 -45.79 -7.41 15.95
C THR A 384 -44.58 -7.44 16.90
N LEU A 385 -43.38 -7.25 16.35
CA LEU A 385 -42.11 -7.31 17.05
C LEU A 385 -41.68 -5.95 17.62
N ARG A 386 -40.86 -5.98 18.66
CA ARG A 386 -40.26 -4.77 19.24
C ARG A 386 -39.11 -4.27 18.37
N THR A 387 -38.69 -3.02 18.57
CA THR A 387 -37.53 -2.44 17.87
C THR A 387 -36.22 -3.17 18.16
N THR A 388 -36.12 -3.87 19.29
CA THR A 388 -34.94 -4.67 19.68
C THR A 388 -34.93 -6.07 19.08
N ASP A 389 -36.10 -6.55 18.67
CA ASP A 389 -36.26 -7.88 18.09
C ASP A 389 -35.87 -7.81 16.62
N TYR A 390 -35.23 -8.86 16.12
CA TYR A 390 -34.63 -8.83 14.80
C TYR A 390 -35.20 -9.96 13.94
N VAL A 391 -35.85 -9.60 12.83
CA VAL A 391 -36.48 -10.54 11.89
C VAL A 391 -35.71 -10.64 10.59
N ALA A 392 -35.53 -11.88 10.11
CA ALA A 392 -34.92 -12.15 8.83
C ALA A 392 -35.63 -13.27 8.07
N ARG A 393 -35.51 -13.27 6.74
CA ARG A 393 -35.86 -14.38 5.87
C ARG A 393 -34.66 -15.32 5.75
N TYR A 394 -34.79 -16.51 6.32
CA TYR A 394 -33.72 -17.50 6.41
C TYR A 394 -33.68 -18.44 5.19
N GLY A 395 -34.85 -18.74 4.63
CA GLY A 395 -35.03 -19.62 3.49
C GLY A 395 -36.14 -19.15 2.54
N GLY A 396 -36.61 -20.05 1.67
CA GLY A 396 -37.68 -19.74 0.72
C GLY A 396 -38.99 -19.34 1.40
N GLU A 397 -39.42 -20.11 2.40
CA GLU A 397 -40.65 -19.92 3.18
C GLU A 397 -40.38 -19.83 4.70
N GLU A 398 -39.11 -19.69 5.06
CA GLU A 398 -38.62 -19.71 6.44
C GLU A 398 -38.15 -18.32 6.87
N PHE A 399 -38.55 -17.93 8.08
CA PHE A 399 -38.07 -16.70 8.72
C PHE A 399 -37.53 -17.01 10.11
N THR A 400 -36.59 -16.19 10.56
CA THR A 400 -35.97 -16.27 11.88
C THR A 400 -36.23 -14.99 12.65
N ILE A 401 -36.34 -15.10 13.97
CA ILE A 401 -36.45 -13.95 14.87
C ILE A 401 -35.47 -14.12 16.02
N ILE A 402 -34.52 -13.20 16.15
CA ILE A 402 -33.63 -13.09 17.29
C ILE A 402 -34.31 -12.21 18.35
N LEU A 403 -34.36 -12.69 19.59
CA LEU A 403 -34.98 -12.01 20.72
C LEU A 403 -33.91 -11.71 21.79
N PRO A 404 -33.17 -10.60 21.67
CA PRO A 404 -32.26 -10.14 22.71
C PRO A 404 -32.99 -9.88 24.02
N HIS A 405 -32.30 -10.08 25.14
CA HIS A 405 -32.81 -9.84 26.50
C HIS A 405 -34.15 -10.53 26.81
N THR A 406 -34.40 -11.68 26.18
CA THR A 406 -35.67 -12.40 26.31
C THR A 406 -35.40 -13.83 26.78
N GLN A 407 -36.08 -14.22 27.87
CA GLN A 407 -36.04 -15.59 28.40
C GLN A 407 -37.06 -16.48 27.68
N GLU A 408 -36.92 -17.79 27.88
CA GLU A 408 -37.73 -18.83 27.23
C GLU A 408 -39.25 -18.59 27.34
N GLU A 409 -39.75 -18.28 28.54
CA GLU A 409 -41.19 -18.11 28.78
C GLU A 409 -41.78 -16.86 28.06
N PRO A 410 -41.22 -15.65 28.18
CA PRO A 410 -41.63 -14.51 27.36
C PRO A 410 -41.49 -14.75 25.85
N ALA A 411 -40.45 -15.46 25.41
CA ALA A 411 -40.27 -15.82 24.01
C ALA A 411 -41.38 -16.77 23.52
N ALA A 412 -41.80 -17.72 24.36
CA ALA A 412 -42.88 -18.66 24.07
C ALA A 412 -44.22 -17.94 23.90
N GLN A 413 -44.51 -16.98 24.78
CA GLN A 413 -45.71 -16.14 24.69
C GLN A 413 -45.73 -15.30 23.41
N LEU A 414 -44.58 -14.73 23.03
CA LEU A 414 -44.45 -14.00 21.77
C LEU A 414 -44.65 -14.92 20.55
N ALA A 415 -44.03 -16.11 20.56
CA ALA A 415 -44.17 -17.08 19.49
C ALA A 415 -45.64 -17.50 19.31
N GLU A 416 -46.34 -17.80 20.40
CA GLU A 416 -47.75 -18.18 20.33
C GLU A 416 -48.64 -17.01 19.85
N ARG A 417 -48.31 -15.78 20.27
CA ARG A 417 -48.98 -14.58 19.75
C ARG A 417 -48.77 -14.43 18.26
N LEU A 418 -47.54 -14.60 17.75
CA LEU A 418 -47.25 -14.55 16.32
C LEU A 418 -48.04 -15.62 15.56
N ARG A 419 -48.06 -16.85 16.07
CA ARG A 419 -48.81 -17.96 15.47
C ARG A 419 -50.31 -17.65 15.35
N ILE A 420 -50.93 -17.17 16.42
CA ILE A 420 -52.36 -16.80 16.43
C ILE A 420 -52.60 -15.63 15.49
N THR A 421 -51.76 -14.59 15.56
CA THR A 421 -51.88 -13.39 14.72
C THR A 421 -51.83 -13.75 13.24
N VAL A 422 -50.93 -14.65 12.83
CA VAL A 422 -50.84 -15.11 11.44
C VAL A 422 -52.05 -15.96 11.05
N ALA A 423 -52.51 -16.86 11.92
CA ALA A 423 -53.67 -17.70 11.64
C ALA A 423 -54.98 -16.90 11.49
N ASP A 424 -55.10 -15.79 12.22
CA ASP A 424 -56.26 -14.90 12.18
C ASP A 424 -56.15 -13.83 11.08
N TYR A 425 -54.94 -13.58 10.57
CA TYR A 425 -54.71 -12.60 9.51
C TYR A 425 -55.28 -13.07 8.16
N THR A 426 -55.87 -12.13 7.44
CA THR A 426 -56.47 -12.41 6.12
C THR A 426 -55.51 -11.95 5.03
N PHE A 427 -54.71 -12.89 4.52
CA PHE A 427 -53.85 -12.66 3.36
C PHE A 427 -54.70 -12.60 2.09
N MET A 428 -54.46 -11.61 1.25
CA MET A 428 -55.27 -11.35 0.06
C MET A 428 -54.40 -11.27 -1.19
N HIS A 429 -54.78 -12.01 -2.24
CA HIS A 429 -54.17 -11.89 -3.57
C HIS A 429 -55.28 -11.85 -4.62
N GLU A 430 -55.31 -10.81 -5.47
CA GLU A 430 -56.32 -10.64 -6.53
C GLU A 430 -57.78 -10.83 -6.04
N ALA A 431 -58.10 -10.28 -4.86
CA ALA A 431 -59.39 -10.42 -4.17
C ALA A 431 -59.75 -11.84 -3.67
N VAL A 432 -58.82 -12.80 -3.73
CA VAL A 432 -58.95 -14.13 -3.12
C VAL A 432 -58.28 -14.14 -1.74
N ARG A 433 -59.01 -14.66 -0.74
CA ARG A 433 -58.47 -14.90 0.61
C ARG A 433 -57.64 -16.17 0.64
N ILE A 434 -56.41 -16.06 1.12
CA ILE A 434 -55.48 -17.17 1.29
C ILE A 434 -55.24 -17.38 2.79
N PRO A 435 -55.90 -18.36 3.44
CA PRO A 435 -55.60 -18.68 4.82
C PRO A 435 -54.23 -19.35 4.90
N ILE A 436 -53.36 -18.85 5.79
CA ILE A 436 -52.07 -19.48 6.07
C ILE A 436 -51.93 -19.74 7.56
N THR A 437 -51.11 -20.72 7.92
CA THR A 437 -50.65 -20.92 9.29
C THR A 437 -49.13 -21.02 9.29
N ILE A 438 -48.52 -20.83 10.46
CA ILE A 438 -47.08 -21.00 10.63
C ILE A 438 -46.81 -22.00 11.75
N SER A 439 -45.77 -22.79 11.56
CA SER A 439 -45.15 -23.61 12.61
C SER A 439 -43.90 -22.89 13.12
N ILE A 440 -43.67 -22.92 14.43
CA ILE A 440 -42.55 -22.21 15.07
C ILE A 440 -41.77 -23.17 15.95
N GLY A 441 -40.45 -23.20 15.76
CA GLY A 441 -39.49 -23.77 16.68
C GLY A 441 -38.84 -22.66 17.51
N LEU A 442 -38.84 -22.83 18.83
CA LEU A 442 -38.21 -21.91 19.78
C LEU A 442 -36.99 -22.59 20.41
N SER A 443 -35.88 -21.88 20.47
CA SER A 443 -34.75 -22.22 21.34
C SER A 443 -34.36 -21.03 22.18
N SER A 444 -33.79 -21.29 23.35
CA SER A 444 -33.25 -20.26 24.24
C SER A 444 -31.85 -20.66 24.65
N GLN A 445 -30.96 -19.67 24.79
CA GLN A 445 -29.59 -19.91 25.20
C GLN A 445 -29.58 -20.48 26.63
N LYS A 446 -28.97 -21.66 26.77
CA LYS A 446 -28.70 -22.33 28.05
C LYS A 446 -27.18 -22.43 28.24
N GLU A 447 -26.69 -22.76 29.44
CA GLU A 447 -25.25 -22.97 29.69
C GLU A 447 -24.61 -24.00 28.72
N SER A 448 -25.41 -24.96 28.25
CA SER A 448 -25.01 -25.99 27.28
C SER A 448 -24.98 -25.52 25.82
N THR A 449 -25.52 -24.34 25.52
CA THR A 449 -25.57 -23.75 24.19
C THR A 449 -24.53 -22.64 24.20
N GLN A 450 -23.39 -22.84 23.52
CA GLN A 450 -22.30 -21.85 23.55
C GLN A 450 -22.06 -21.23 22.18
N LEU A 451 -22.45 -21.93 21.10
CA LEU A 451 -22.24 -21.47 19.75
C LEU A 451 -23.56 -21.05 19.08
N PRO A 452 -23.54 -20.06 18.18
CA PRO A 452 -24.71 -19.69 17.37
C PRO A 452 -25.36 -20.89 16.64
N ALA A 453 -24.54 -21.83 16.18
CA ALA A 453 -24.99 -23.03 15.47
C ALA A 453 -25.85 -23.95 16.36
N ASP A 454 -25.55 -24.04 17.65
CA ASP A 454 -26.31 -24.86 18.59
C ASP A 454 -27.73 -24.30 18.76
N LEU A 455 -27.85 -22.98 18.86
CA LEU A 455 -29.14 -22.30 19.03
C LEU A 455 -30.04 -22.49 17.80
N ILE A 456 -29.46 -22.40 16.60
CA ILE A 456 -30.16 -22.68 15.34
C ILE A 456 -30.60 -24.14 15.29
N LEU A 457 -29.70 -25.08 15.59
CA LEU A 457 -29.98 -26.51 15.54
C LEU A 457 -31.13 -26.91 16.47
N GLU A 458 -31.15 -26.38 17.70
CA GLU A 458 -32.22 -26.64 18.66
C GLU A 458 -33.57 -26.05 18.22
N ALA A 459 -33.57 -24.84 17.65
CA ALA A 459 -34.80 -24.25 17.11
C ALA A 459 -35.31 -25.02 15.89
N ASP A 460 -34.43 -25.51 15.01
CA ASP A 460 -34.79 -26.31 13.84
C ASP A 460 -35.40 -27.66 14.24
N LYS A 461 -34.81 -28.36 15.22
CA LYS A 461 -35.40 -29.58 15.81
C LYS A 461 -36.80 -29.31 16.36
N ALA A 462 -36.98 -28.18 17.05
CA ALA A 462 -38.26 -27.78 17.59
C ALA A 462 -39.29 -27.49 16.48
N LEU A 463 -38.87 -26.82 15.40
CA LEU A 463 -39.71 -26.57 14.23
C LEU A 463 -40.12 -27.87 13.53
N TYR A 464 -39.18 -28.79 13.34
CA TYR A 464 -39.45 -30.11 12.79
C TYR A 464 -40.52 -30.84 13.60
N ARG A 465 -40.42 -30.79 14.94
CA ARG A 465 -41.45 -31.35 15.83
C ARG A 465 -42.81 -30.67 15.65
N ALA A 466 -42.84 -29.34 15.52
CA ALA A 466 -44.08 -28.60 15.28
C ALA A 466 -44.77 -29.09 14.00
N LYS A 467 -44.01 -29.24 12.91
CA LYS A 467 -44.51 -29.78 11.64
C LYS A 467 -44.98 -31.23 11.76
N ALA A 468 -44.24 -32.08 12.47
CA ALA A 468 -44.56 -33.49 12.66
C ALA A 468 -45.83 -33.71 13.50
N GLN A 469 -46.11 -32.83 14.48
CA GLN A 469 -47.26 -32.97 15.37
C GLN A 469 -48.55 -32.32 14.84
N GLY A 470 -48.61 -31.98 13.55
CA GLY A 470 -49.82 -31.46 12.93
C GLY A 470 -49.81 -29.95 12.64
N ARG A 471 -48.63 -29.31 12.64
CA ARG A 471 -48.43 -27.92 12.21
C ARG A 471 -49.21 -26.89 13.05
N ASN A 472 -49.19 -25.62 12.64
CA ASN A 472 -49.85 -24.50 13.31
C ASN A 472 -49.64 -24.54 14.83
N LYS A 473 -48.39 -24.66 15.26
CA LYS A 473 -48.02 -24.73 16.68
C LYS A 473 -46.61 -24.23 16.94
N VAL A 474 -46.37 -23.93 18.21
CA VAL A 474 -45.05 -23.62 18.73
C VAL A 474 -44.52 -24.83 19.51
N CYS A 475 -43.30 -25.23 19.21
CA CYS A 475 -42.60 -26.27 19.96
C CYS A 475 -41.23 -25.78 20.43
N MET A 476 -40.74 -26.43 21.48
CA MET A 476 -39.38 -26.31 22.02
C MET A 476 -38.65 -27.66 21.82
N PRO A 477 -37.34 -27.74 22.08
CA PRO A 477 -36.57 -28.97 21.87
C PRO A 477 -37.03 -30.14 22.71
N ASP A 478 -37.71 -29.91 23.84
CA ASP A 478 -38.11 -30.96 24.79
C ASP A 478 -39.64 -31.24 24.80
N TYR A 479 -40.48 -30.25 24.48
CA TYR A 479 -41.94 -30.40 24.47
C TYR A 479 -42.62 -29.37 23.54
N CYS A 480 -43.94 -29.50 23.32
CA CYS A 480 -44.73 -28.53 22.56
C CYS A 480 -45.68 -27.76 23.48
N LEU A 481 -45.95 -26.50 23.14
CA LEU A 481 -46.91 -25.69 23.91
C LEU A 481 -48.32 -26.22 23.65
N ASN A 482 -48.97 -26.75 24.69
CA ASN A 482 -50.38 -27.09 24.64
C ASN A 482 -51.22 -25.81 24.79
N LYS A 483 -52.34 -25.74 24.06
CA LYS A 483 -53.28 -24.60 24.04
C LYS A 483 -53.39 -23.95 25.42
N CYS A 484 -53.14 -22.64 25.49
CA CYS A 484 -53.53 -21.83 26.63
C CYS A 484 -55.00 -22.13 26.95
N SER A 485 -55.23 -22.68 28.13
CA SER A 485 -56.54 -22.65 28.75
C SER A 485 -56.94 -21.18 28.87
N SER A 486 -58.15 -20.89 28.42
CA SER A 486 -58.80 -19.60 28.54
C SER A 486 -58.69 -19.07 29.98
N ALA A 487 -57.83 -18.09 30.20
CA ALA A 487 -57.97 -17.17 31.31
C ALA A 487 -58.90 -16.05 30.82
N ALA A 488 -60.15 -16.14 31.27
CA ALA A 488 -61.16 -15.10 31.11
C ALA A 488 -60.80 -13.88 31.97
N ILE A 489 -61.07 -12.69 31.40
CA ILE A 489 -61.41 -11.38 31.99
C ILE A 489 -60.57 -10.91 33.19
#